data_AF-A0A9D6RA37-F1
#
_entry.id   AF-A0A9D6RA37-F1
#
_cell.length_a   1.000
_cell.length_b   1.000
_cell.length_c   1.000
_cell.angle_alpha   90.00
_cell.angle_beta   90.00
_cell.angle_gamma   90.00
#
_symmetry.space_group_name_H-M   'P 1'
#
loop_
_entity.id
_entity.type
_entity.pdbx_description
1 polymer ?
#
loop_
_entity_poly.entity_id
_entity_poly.type
_entity_poly.pdbx_seq_one_letter_code
_entity_poly.pdbx_strand_id
1 'polypeptide(L)'
;MKKAVAVLILGLIAPLLASAQDVASLEQMRQAAQKGSADAQLEMGILYEFGYNMPKNDVNALAWYQLAAEQGNPLAVKRRDTLKARMKPDEIEAAQKLSQELAAQKPQAVATPPAAEPTPVPAPTEPVPASPAPAPEAPLAGPPNADKPSSAP
;
A
#
# COMPACT_ATOMS: atom_id res chain seq x y z
N MET A 1 -14.41 -33.34 48.57
CA MET A 1 -13.66 -32.20 49.13
C MET A 1 -12.59 -31.76 48.13
N LYS A 2 -12.67 -30.49 47.68
CA LYS A 2 -11.61 -29.58 47.19
C LYS A 2 -10.37 -30.17 46.49
N LYS A 3 -10.24 -29.90 45.17
CA LYS A 3 -9.03 -29.27 44.58
C LYS A 3 -9.46 -28.32 43.46
N ALA A 4 -9.20 -27.04 43.67
CA ALA A 4 -9.31 -25.97 42.69
C ALA A 4 -7.95 -25.79 42.01
N VAL A 5 -7.91 -25.64 40.68
CA VAL A 5 -6.84 -24.97 39.89
C VAL A 5 -7.49 -24.64 38.53
N ALA A 6 -7.98 -23.41 38.31
CA ALA A 6 -7.25 -22.31 37.68
C ALA A 6 -6.63 -22.68 36.31
N VAL A 7 -7.38 -22.51 35.23
CA VAL A 7 -6.79 -22.26 33.90
C VAL A 7 -7.29 -20.90 33.44
N LEU A 8 -6.40 -19.95 33.61
CA LEU A 8 -6.51 -18.55 33.20
C LEU A 8 -6.87 -18.46 31.72
N ILE A 9 -7.91 -17.70 31.43
CA ILE A 9 -8.21 -17.17 30.10
C ILE A 9 -7.07 -16.21 29.75
N LEU A 10 -5.99 -16.73 29.17
CA LEU A 10 -4.90 -15.95 28.61
C LEU A 10 -5.12 -15.90 27.10
N GLY A 11 -5.53 -14.74 26.59
CA GLY A 11 -5.72 -14.56 25.14
C GLY A 11 -6.52 -13.34 24.71
N LEU A 12 -6.86 -12.44 25.62
CA LEU A 12 -7.46 -11.14 25.32
C LEU A 12 -6.52 -10.06 25.81
N ILE A 13 -6.33 -9.04 24.95
CA ILE A 13 -5.41 -7.91 25.07
C ILE A 13 -4.05 -8.21 24.42
N ALA A 14 -4.05 -8.17 23.08
CA ALA A 14 -2.86 -7.80 22.31
C ALA A 14 -2.28 -6.51 22.90
N PRO A 15 -0.97 -6.43 23.20
CA PRO A 15 -0.41 -5.27 23.85
C PRO A 15 -0.51 -4.05 22.94
N LEU A 16 -1.22 -3.06 23.46
CA LEU A 16 -1.26 -1.66 23.11
C LEU A 16 0.15 -1.05 23.23
N LEU A 17 1.07 -1.41 22.32
CA LEU A 17 2.33 -0.69 22.10
C LEU A 17 3.03 -1.19 20.81
N ALA A 18 2.46 -0.87 19.64
CA ALA A 18 3.18 -0.94 18.37
C ALA A 18 3.45 0.49 17.88
N SER A 19 4.19 1.24 18.67
CA SER A 19 4.84 2.47 18.22
C SER A 19 6.11 2.05 17.48
N ALA A 20 6.22 2.41 16.19
CA ALA A 20 7.29 2.09 15.23
C ALA A 20 7.20 0.74 14.49
N GLN A 21 6.19 0.60 13.63
CA GLN A 21 6.24 -0.32 12.47
C GLN A 21 6.59 0.47 11.19
N ASP A 22 7.65 1.28 11.27
CA ASP A 22 8.09 2.12 10.16
C ASP A 22 9.13 1.36 9.31
N VAL A 23 8.65 0.28 8.70
CA VAL A 23 9.04 -0.34 7.41
C VAL A 23 8.29 -1.67 7.36
N ALA A 24 7.08 -1.68 6.79
CA ALA A 24 6.43 -2.96 6.51
C ALA A 24 7.36 -3.77 5.60
N SER A 25 7.76 -4.98 6.02
CA SER A 25 8.48 -5.89 5.12
C SER A 25 7.61 -6.18 3.89
N LEU A 26 8.24 -6.39 2.74
CA LEU A 26 7.56 -6.75 1.49
C LEU A 26 6.54 -7.89 1.68
N GLU A 27 6.91 -8.87 2.50
CA GLU A 27 6.05 -9.99 2.87
C GLU A 27 4.81 -9.55 3.66
N GLN A 28 4.93 -8.64 4.63
CA GLN A 28 3.78 -8.11 5.36
C GLN A 28 2.86 -7.29 4.45
N MET A 29 3.43 -6.51 3.55
CA MET A 29 2.64 -5.73 2.60
C MET A 29 1.92 -6.63 1.60
N ARG A 30 2.59 -7.67 1.11
CA ARG A 30 1.98 -8.72 0.30
C ARG A 30 0.82 -9.36 1.04
N GLN A 31 0.99 -9.74 2.30
CA GLN A 31 -0.08 -10.31 3.12
C GLN A 31 -1.26 -9.33 3.31
N ALA A 32 -1.00 -8.03 3.48
CA ALA A 32 -2.04 -7.02 3.58
C ALA A 32 -2.80 -6.86 2.24
N ALA A 33 -2.08 -6.83 1.11
CA ALA A 33 -2.67 -6.77 -0.22
C ALA A 33 -3.54 -8.01 -0.52
N GLN A 34 -3.06 -9.17 -0.07
CA GLN A 34 -3.77 -10.45 -0.13
C GLN A 34 -5.05 -10.47 0.70
N LYS A 35 -5.09 -9.75 1.83
CA LYS A 35 -6.30 -9.59 2.64
C LYS A 35 -7.29 -8.59 2.05
N GLY A 36 -7.00 -8.02 0.89
CA GLY A 36 -7.87 -7.07 0.19
C GLY A 36 -7.62 -5.62 0.55
N SER A 37 -6.54 -5.26 1.26
CA SER A 37 -6.25 -3.84 1.52
C SER A 37 -5.94 -3.11 0.21
N ALA A 38 -6.79 -2.17 -0.18
CA ALA A 38 -6.62 -1.38 -1.40
C ALA A 38 -5.31 -0.58 -1.41
N ASP A 39 -4.89 -0.05 -0.26
CA ASP A 39 -3.61 0.67 -0.12
C ASP A 39 -2.42 -0.28 -0.29
N ALA A 40 -2.46 -1.45 0.32
CA ALA A 40 -1.38 -2.43 0.15
C ALA A 40 -1.32 -2.99 -1.28
N GLN A 41 -2.46 -3.15 -1.95
CA GLN A 41 -2.52 -3.52 -3.36
C GLN A 41 -1.97 -2.40 -4.26
N LEU A 42 -2.28 -1.13 -3.98
CA LEU A 42 -1.67 0.02 -4.65
C LEU A 42 -0.14 0.00 -4.50
N GLU A 43 0.36 -0.19 -3.27
CA GLU A 43 1.79 -0.22 -3.00
C GLU A 43 2.49 -1.40 -3.71
N MET A 44 1.88 -2.59 -3.71
CA MET A 44 2.39 -3.73 -4.49
C MET A 44 2.47 -3.39 -5.98
N GLY A 45 1.47 -2.69 -6.52
CA GLY A 45 1.50 -2.21 -7.90
C GLY A 45 2.68 -1.26 -8.16
N ILE A 46 2.96 -0.34 -7.22
CA ILE A 46 4.09 0.61 -7.29
C ILE A 46 5.43 -0.15 -7.26
N LEU A 47 5.59 -1.13 -6.37
CA LEU A 47 6.83 -1.91 -6.29
C LEU A 47 7.13 -2.64 -7.60
N TYR A 48 6.11 -3.23 -8.24
CA TYR A 48 6.27 -3.87 -9.54
C TYR A 48 6.44 -2.86 -10.68
N GLU A 49 5.82 -1.68 -10.61
CA GLU A 49 5.96 -0.65 -11.66
C GLU A 49 7.40 -0.09 -11.71
N PHE A 50 8.01 0.12 -10.54
CA PHE A 50 9.31 0.80 -10.42
C PHE A 50 10.47 -0.14 -10.09
N GLY A 51 10.20 -1.36 -9.65
CA GLY A 51 11.23 -2.35 -9.32
C GLY A 51 11.95 -2.08 -7.99
N TYR A 52 11.23 -1.65 -6.95
CA TYR A 52 11.82 -1.44 -5.63
C TYR A 52 12.04 -2.77 -4.91
N ASN A 53 13.30 -3.20 -4.81
CA ASN A 53 13.71 -4.50 -4.22
C ASN A 53 13.11 -5.74 -4.93
N MET A 54 12.50 -5.53 -6.10
CA MET A 54 11.90 -6.55 -6.95
C MET A 54 12.17 -6.18 -8.42
N PRO A 55 12.19 -7.15 -9.35
CA PRO A 55 12.25 -6.82 -10.77
C PRO A 55 10.97 -6.08 -11.21
N LYS A 56 11.14 -5.06 -12.04
CA LYS A 56 10.02 -4.36 -12.67
C LYS A 56 9.17 -5.34 -13.48
N ASN A 57 7.84 -5.25 -13.33
CA ASN A 57 6.89 -6.07 -14.06
C ASN A 57 5.55 -5.35 -14.22
N ASP A 58 5.33 -4.75 -15.40
CA ASP A 58 4.13 -3.95 -15.69
C ASP A 58 2.84 -4.82 -15.67
N VAL A 59 2.92 -6.11 -16.00
CA VAL A 59 1.77 -7.05 -15.91
C VAL A 59 1.31 -7.25 -14.46
N ASN A 60 2.26 -7.50 -13.55
CA ASN A 60 1.94 -7.63 -12.12
C ASN A 60 1.47 -6.29 -11.54
N ALA A 61 2.11 -5.18 -11.91
CA ALA A 61 1.71 -3.85 -11.46
C ALA A 61 0.26 -3.53 -11.85
N LEU A 62 -0.09 -3.79 -13.12
CA LEU A 62 -1.43 -3.53 -13.62
C LEU A 62 -2.48 -4.42 -12.93
N ALA A 63 -2.17 -5.69 -12.64
CA ALA A 63 -3.06 -6.59 -11.91
C ALA A 63 -3.34 -6.08 -10.49
N TRP A 64 -2.31 -5.67 -9.75
CA TRP A 64 -2.49 -5.12 -8.40
C TRP A 64 -3.25 -3.78 -8.40
N TYR A 65 -2.99 -2.92 -9.37
CA TYR A 65 -3.76 -1.68 -9.52
C TYR A 65 -5.23 -1.92 -9.88
N GLN A 66 -5.54 -2.96 -10.64
CA GLN A 66 -6.93 -3.33 -10.94
C GLN A 66 -7.70 -3.67 -9.67
N LEU A 67 -7.14 -4.53 -8.81
CA LEU A 67 -7.75 -4.90 -7.53
C LEU A 67 -7.99 -3.68 -6.62
N ALA A 68 -7.01 -2.78 -6.52
CA ALA A 68 -7.16 -1.56 -5.72
C ALA A 68 -8.17 -0.58 -6.35
N ALA A 69 -8.21 -0.49 -7.69
CA ALA A 69 -9.14 0.36 -8.41
C ALA A 69 -10.60 -0.14 -8.32
N GLU A 70 -10.82 -1.46 -8.29
CA GLU A 70 -12.15 -2.07 -8.06
C GLU A 70 -12.73 -1.71 -6.70
N GLN A 71 -11.87 -1.44 -5.71
CA GLN A 71 -12.25 -0.94 -4.39
C GLN A 71 -12.40 0.58 -4.33
N GLY A 72 -12.24 1.28 -5.45
CA GLY A 72 -12.41 2.73 -5.56
C GLY A 72 -11.19 3.56 -5.18
N ASN A 73 -9.98 2.98 -5.07
CA ASN A 73 -8.77 3.77 -4.81
C ASN A 73 -8.44 4.65 -6.04
N PRO A 74 -8.50 5.99 -5.93
CA PRO A 74 -8.38 6.89 -7.07
C PRO A 74 -6.95 6.95 -7.63
N LEU A 75 -5.94 6.73 -6.78
CA LEU A 75 -4.55 6.64 -7.21
C LEU A 75 -4.31 5.37 -8.02
N ALA A 76 -4.90 4.25 -7.60
CA ALA A 76 -4.82 3.00 -8.33
C ALA A 76 -5.52 3.09 -9.70
N VAL A 77 -6.69 3.73 -9.79
CA VAL A 77 -7.36 4.02 -11.06
C VAL A 77 -6.44 4.80 -12.01
N LYS A 78 -5.86 5.89 -11.52
CA LYS A 78 -4.94 6.74 -12.32
C LYS A 78 -3.71 5.96 -12.78
N ARG A 79 -3.09 5.20 -11.87
CA ARG A 79 -1.89 4.39 -12.15
C ARG A 79 -2.20 3.27 -13.16
N ARG A 80 -3.29 2.54 -12.95
CA ARG A 80 -3.82 1.52 -13.87
C ARG A 80 -3.98 2.07 -15.27
N ASP A 81 -4.66 3.21 -15.42
CA ASP A 81 -4.98 3.77 -16.74
C ASP A 81 -3.72 4.29 -17.45
N THR A 82 -2.83 4.95 -16.71
CA THR A 82 -1.53 5.41 -17.24
C THR A 82 -0.66 4.23 -17.68
N LEU A 83 -0.62 3.17 -16.87
CA LEU A 83 0.14 1.96 -17.14
C LEU A 83 -0.41 1.20 -18.35
N LYS A 84 -1.75 1.05 -18.43
CA LYS A 84 -2.42 0.40 -19.54
C LYS A 84 -2.14 1.08 -20.88
N ALA A 85 -1.98 2.40 -20.90
CA ALA A 85 -1.70 3.15 -22.13
C ALA A 85 -0.32 2.85 -22.74
N ARG A 86 0.63 2.30 -21.97
CA ARG A 86 2.00 1.96 -22.44
C ARG A 86 2.24 0.47 -22.65
N MET A 87 1.26 -0.39 -22.34
CA MET A 87 1.37 -1.85 -22.42
C MET A 87 0.80 -2.40 -23.73
N LYS A 88 1.26 -3.58 -24.13
CA LYS A 88 0.71 -4.30 -25.29
C LYS A 88 -0.64 -4.95 -24.94
N PRO A 89 -1.53 -5.17 -25.92
CA PRO A 89 -2.80 -5.84 -25.69
C PRO A 89 -2.67 -7.20 -24.99
N ASP A 90 -1.70 -8.01 -25.40
CA ASP A 90 -1.46 -9.35 -24.80
C ASP A 90 -1.06 -9.24 -23.31
N GLU A 91 -0.27 -8.23 -22.96
CA GLU A 91 0.17 -7.99 -21.58
C GLU A 91 -0.97 -7.47 -20.71
N ILE A 92 -1.87 -6.68 -21.28
CA ILE A 92 -3.09 -6.20 -20.61
C ILE A 92 -4.02 -7.37 -20.31
N GLU A 93 -4.22 -8.29 -21.26
CA GLU A 93 -5.04 -9.48 -21.07
C GLU A 93 -4.43 -10.40 -20.00
N ALA A 94 -3.11 -10.60 -20.03
CA ALA A 94 -2.39 -11.33 -18.98
C ALA A 94 -2.58 -10.69 -17.60
N ALA A 95 -2.51 -9.37 -17.50
CA ALA A 95 -2.73 -8.64 -16.24
C ALA A 95 -4.18 -8.77 -15.74
N GLN A 96 -5.17 -8.74 -16.64
CA GLN A 96 -6.57 -8.95 -16.29
C GLN A 96 -6.81 -10.35 -15.75
N LYS A 97 -6.27 -11.38 -16.40
CA LYS A 97 -6.35 -12.75 -15.92
C LYS A 97 -5.68 -12.90 -14.55
N LEU A 98 -4.48 -12.32 -14.38
CA LEU A 98 -3.78 -12.32 -13.11
C LEU A 98 -4.60 -11.62 -12.01
N SER A 99 -5.22 -10.48 -12.30
CA SER A 99 -6.11 -9.79 -11.36
C SER A 99 -7.28 -10.69 -10.94
N GLN A 100 -7.93 -11.37 -11.89
CA GLN A 100 -9.02 -12.31 -11.58
C GLN A 100 -8.54 -13.48 -10.71
N GLU A 101 -7.35 -14.03 -10.99
CA GLU A 101 -6.75 -15.09 -10.18
C GLU A 101 -6.43 -14.62 -8.76
N LEU A 102 -5.92 -13.40 -8.61
CA LEU A 102 -5.65 -12.77 -7.32
C LEU A 102 -6.93 -12.42 -6.55
N ALA A 103 -8.02 -12.09 -7.24
CA ALA A 103 -9.33 -11.86 -6.64
C ALA A 103 -10.03 -13.16 -6.21
N ALA A 104 -9.90 -14.22 -7.03
CA ALA A 104 -10.56 -15.51 -6.82
C ALA A 104 -9.88 -16.35 -5.72
N GLN A 105 -8.55 -16.24 -5.60
CA GLN A 105 -7.81 -16.88 -4.51
C GLN A 105 -7.75 -15.90 -3.34
N LYS A 106 -8.30 -16.22 -2.15
CA LYS A 106 -7.84 -15.55 -0.91
C LYS A 106 -6.36 -15.94 -0.75
N PRO A 107 -5.36 -15.10 -1.12
CA PRO A 107 -4.32 -15.61 -1.99
C PRO A 107 -3.20 -16.33 -1.25
N GLN A 108 -3.02 -17.62 -1.56
CA GLN A 108 -1.74 -18.28 -1.38
C GLN A 108 -0.81 -17.86 -2.51
N ALA A 109 0.39 -17.45 -2.11
CA ALA A 109 1.58 -17.19 -2.89
C ALA A 109 1.56 -17.53 -4.41
N VAL A 110 1.35 -16.55 -5.31
CA VAL A 110 2.05 -16.53 -6.60
C VAL A 110 3.54 -16.32 -6.31
N ALA A 111 4.25 -17.44 -6.22
CA ALA A 111 5.69 -17.52 -6.32
C ALA A 111 6.09 -17.24 -7.77
N THR A 112 7.06 -16.33 -7.92
CA THR A 112 7.84 -16.04 -9.13
C THR A 112 7.07 -15.49 -10.34
N PRO A 113 7.43 -14.29 -10.86
CA PRO A 113 6.97 -13.86 -12.17
C PRO A 113 7.48 -14.83 -13.25
N PRO A 114 6.74 -15.05 -14.35
CA PRO A 114 7.29 -15.73 -15.51
C PRO A 114 8.53 -14.94 -15.96
N ALA A 115 9.61 -15.66 -16.26
CA ALA A 115 10.82 -15.08 -16.82
C ALA A 115 10.49 -14.41 -18.16
N ALA A 116 10.08 -13.14 -18.11
CA ALA A 116 10.08 -12.25 -19.24
C ALA A 116 11.51 -11.71 -19.34
N GLU A 117 12.10 -11.89 -20.51
CA GLU A 117 13.43 -11.37 -20.83
C GLU A 117 13.56 -9.92 -20.37
N PRO A 118 14.72 -9.53 -19.80
CA PRO A 118 14.95 -8.15 -19.42
C PRO A 118 14.93 -7.31 -20.70
N THR A 119 13.83 -6.61 -20.95
CA THR A 119 13.87 -5.49 -21.88
C THR A 119 14.95 -4.54 -21.36
N PRO A 120 15.92 -4.12 -22.19
CA PRO A 120 16.95 -3.20 -21.75
C PRO A 120 16.27 -1.88 -21.40
N VAL A 121 16.24 -1.57 -20.11
CA VAL A 121 15.75 -0.30 -19.60
C VAL A 121 16.77 0.77 -19.99
N PRO A 122 16.41 1.85 -20.71
CA PRO A 122 17.29 3.01 -20.83
C PRO A 122 17.49 3.59 -19.42
N ALA A 123 18.75 3.83 -19.05
CA ALA A 123 19.13 4.33 -17.73
C ALA A 123 18.22 5.51 -17.28
N PRO A 124 17.77 5.56 -16.02
CA PRO A 124 17.04 6.71 -15.51
C PRO A 124 17.99 7.92 -15.55
N THR A 125 17.74 8.85 -16.48
CA THR A 125 18.57 10.05 -16.65
C THR A 125 18.04 11.23 -15.84
N GLU A 126 17.04 11.03 -14.97
CA GLU A 126 16.56 12.10 -14.08
C GLU A 126 16.54 11.63 -12.62
N PRO A 127 17.11 12.42 -11.69
CA PRO A 127 16.93 12.17 -10.27
C PRO A 127 15.45 12.29 -9.95
N VAL A 128 14.86 11.22 -9.41
CA VAL A 128 13.53 11.26 -8.84
C VAL A 128 13.57 12.32 -7.72
N PRO A 129 12.81 13.42 -7.79
CA PRO A 129 12.78 14.36 -6.68
C PRO A 129 12.25 13.61 -5.46
N ALA A 130 12.99 13.68 -4.36
CA ALA A 130 12.51 13.20 -3.07
C ALA A 130 11.13 13.82 -2.83
N SER A 131 10.10 12.97 -2.64
CA SER A 131 8.81 13.43 -2.15
C SER A 131 9.05 14.29 -0.91
N PRO A 132 8.56 15.54 -0.84
CA PRO A 132 8.67 16.31 0.38
C PRO A 132 7.88 15.58 1.47
N ALA A 133 8.51 15.42 2.64
CA ALA A 133 7.85 14.96 3.84
C ALA A 133 6.54 15.76 4.07
N PRO A 134 5.46 15.16 4.58
CA PRO A 134 4.28 15.92 4.94
C PRO A 134 4.67 17.00 5.97
N ALA A 135 4.29 18.24 5.67
CA ALA A 135 4.52 19.38 6.57
C ALA A 135 3.83 19.14 7.93
N PRO A 136 4.40 19.59 9.06
CA PRO A 136 3.73 19.49 10.35
C PRO A 136 2.42 20.29 10.33
N GLU A 137 1.32 19.64 10.71
CA GLU A 137 0.02 20.29 10.92
C GLU A 137 0.18 21.48 11.89
N ALA A 138 -0.21 22.66 11.43
CA ALA A 138 -0.22 23.86 12.26
C ALA A 138 -1.27 23.70 13.39
N PRO A 139 -0.97 24.10 14.63
CA PRO A 139 -1.94 24.02 15.71
C PRO A 139 -3.13 24.94 15.42
N LEU A 140 -4.34 24.37 15.53
CA LEU A 140 -5.62 25.07 15.49
C LEU A 140 -5.59 26.28 16.43
N ALA A 141 -5.53 27.48 15.85
CA ALA A 141 -5.73 28.72 16.59
C ALA A 141 -7.17 28.75 17.13
N GLY A 142 -7.32 28.75 18.46
CA GLY A 142 -8.60 28.92 19.13
C GLY A 142 -9.26 30.26 18.78
N PRO A 143 -10.60 30.38 18.90
CA PRO A 143 -11.29 31.61 18.54
C PRO A 143 -10.89 32.78 19.45
N PRO A 144 -10.88 34.03 18.93
CA PRO A 144 -10.50 35.20 19.71
C PRO A 144 -11.60 35.55 20.72
N ASN A 145 -11.30 35.45 22.01
CA ASN A 145 -12.15 36.03 23.05
C ASN A 145 -11.88 37.53 23.14
N ALA A 146 -12.94 38.29 22.93
CA ALA A 146 -13.00 39.72 23.10
C ALA A 146 -12.94 40.13 24.58
N ASP A 147 -12.60 41.41 24.77
CA ASP A 147 -13.00 42.26 25.90
C ASP A 147 -12.17 42.20 27.19
N LYS A 148 -11.31 43.22 27.40
CA LYS A 148 -11.63 44.32 28.34
C LYS A 148 -10.63 45.48 28.23
N PRO A 149 -11.07 46.76 28.24
CA PRO A 149 -10.19 47.90 28.47
C PRO A 149 -9.99 48.08 29.99
N SER A 150 -8.75 48.24 30.45
CA SER A 150 -8.49 48.69 31.83
C SER A 150 -7.45 49.78 31.84
N SER A 151 -7.95 50.95 32.21
CA SER A 151 -7.33 52.23 32.49
C SER A 151 -5.99 52.14 33.24
N ALA A 152 -5.08 53.04 32.91
CA ALA A 152 -4.12 53.57 33.86
C ALA A 152 -4.36 55.09 33.98
N PRO A 153 -4.37 55.65 35.21
CA PRO A 153 -4.46 57.09 35.45
C PRO A 153 -3.16 57.83 35.13
#